data_AF-A0A120KYG2-F1
#
_entry.id   AF-A0A120KYG2-F1
#
_cell.length_a   1.000
_cell.length_b   1.000
_cell.length_c   1.000
_cell.angle_alpha   90.00
_cell.angle_beta   90.00
_cell.angle_gamma   90.00
#
_symmetry.space_group_name_H-M   'P 1'
#
loop_
_entity.id
_entity.type
_entity.pdbx_description
1 polymer ?
#
loop_
_entity_poly.entity_id
_entity_poly.type
_entity_poly.pdbx_seq_one_letter_code
_entity_poly.pdbx_strand_id
1 'polypeptide(L)'
;MVTGRSGMIGVVIADIENLYFARAIRAITDTASANGFSVVLATTDEDIELERQAVRVLLANRVDGLIVSPTSSIEVDHLIGARDMGCPFVPLDRRARAQRRHL
;
A
#
# COMPACT_ATOMS: atom_id res chain seq x y z
N MET A 1 12.53 -22.08 11.49
CA MET A 1 12.92 -20.67 11.27
C MET A 1 11.67 -19.91 10.87
N VAL A 2 11.11 -19.08 11.76
CA VAL A 2 10.05 -18.14 11.38
C VAL A 2 10.75 -16.86 10.90
N THR A 3 10.66 -16.57 9.61
CA THR A 3 11.06 -15.26 9.10
C THR A 3 10.15 -14.25 9.78
N GLY A 4 10.69 -13.29 10.54
CA GLY A 4 9.92 -12.33 11.34
C GLY A 4 9.02 -11.46 10.47
N ARG A 5 7.83 -11.95 10.17
CA ARG A 5 6.74 -11.25 9.52
C ARG A 5 5.82 -10.67 10.59
N SER A 6 5.45 -9.41 10.46
CA SER A 6 4.53 -8.75 11.40
C SER A 6 3.10 -9.27 11.28
N GLY A 7 2.78 -9.93 10.16
CA GLY A 7 1.44 -10.39 9.82
C GLY A 7 0.54 -9.23 9.37
N MET A 8 1.09 -8.06 9.04
CA MET A 8 0.30 -6.88 8.70
C MET A 8 0.51 -6.47 7.24
N ILE A 9 -0.58 -6.17 6.54
CA ILE A 9 -0.60 -5.59 5.20
C ILE A 9 -1.17 -4.18 5.30
N GLY A 10 -0.41 -3.18 4.86
CA GLY A 10 -0.88 -1.81 4.77
C GLY A 10 -1.62 -1.56 3.47
N VAL A 11 -2.77 -0.88 3.52
CA VAL A 11 -3.56 -0.50 2.35
C VAL A 11 -3.75 1.01 2.38
N VAL A 12 -3.27 1.70 1.36
CA VAL A 12 -3.39 3.15 1.20
C VAL A 12 -4.29 3.43 0.00
N ILE A 13 -5.38 4.16 0.21
CA ILE A 13 -6.34 4.51 -0.85
C ILE A 13 -6.61 6.02 -0.90
N ALA A 14 -6.89 6.51 -2.11
CA ALA A 14 -7.18 7.91 -2.35
C ALA A 14 -8.51 8.36 -1.73
N ASP A 15 -9.56 7.56 -1.91
CA ASP A 15 -10.91 7.91 -1.46
C ASP A 15 -11.66 6.64 -1.00
N ILE A 16 -12.21 6.68 0.21
CA ILE A 16 -12.97 5.57 0.81
C ILE A 16 -14.45 5.59 0.42
N GLU A 17 -14.98 6.73 0.00
CA GLU A 17 -16.38 6.91 -0.42
C GLU A 17 -16.63 6.32 -1.81
N ASN A 18 -15.57 6.16 -2.60
CA ASN A 18 -15.66 5.53 -3.90
C ASN A 18 -15.89 4.00 -3.80
N LEU A 19 -17.07 3.57 -4.27
CA LEU A 19 -17.54 2.18 -4.25
C LEU A 19 -16.62 1.17 -4.94
N TYR A 20 -15.75 1.63 -5.85
CA TYR A 20 -14.70 0.81 -6.43
C TYR A 20 -13.72 0.32 -5.36
N PHE A 21 -13.23 1.22 -4.51
CA PHE A 21 -12.28 0.87 -3.44
C PHE A 21 -12.95 0.09 -2.32
N ALA A 22 -14.21 0.39 -1.99
CA ALA A 22 -14.95 -0.38 -0.98
C ALA A 22 -14.99 -1.88 -1.31
N ARG A 23 -15.24 -2.23 -2.58
CA ARG A 23 -15.21 -3.64 -3.04
C ARG A 23 -13.80 -4.22 -3.02
N ALA A 24 -12.81 -3.45 -3.43
CA ALA A 24 -11.41 -3.88 -3.42
C ALA A 24 -10.91 -4.15 -1.99
N ILE A 25 -11.15 -3.23 -1.06
CA ILE A 25 -10.80 -3.36 0.37
C ILE A 25 -11.46 -4.58 0.98
N ARG A 26 -12.74 -4.82 0.66
CA ARG A 26 -13.44 -6.01 1.13
C ARG A 26 -12.74 -7.28 0.66
N ALA A 27 -12.45 -7.39 -0.64
CA ALA A 27 -11.76 -8.55 -1.21
C ALA A 27 -10.34 -8.73 -0.63
N ILE A 28 -9.59 -7.63 -0.44
CA ILE A 28 -8.26 -7.63 0.17
C ILE A 28 -8.34 -8.13 1.60
N THR A 29 -9.27 -7.60 2.40
CA THR A 29 -9.42 -7.92 3.82
C THR A 29 -9.86 -9.37 4.01
N ASP A 30 -10.84 -9.83 3.23
CA ASP A 30 -11.32 -11.21 3.27
C ASP A 30 -10.18 -12.19 2.92
N THR A 31 -9.39 -11.87 1.88
CA THR A 31 -8.24 -12.69 1.46
C THR A 31 -7.10 -12.67 2.48
N ALA A 32 -6.75 -11.49 3.01
CA ALA A 32 -5.69 -11.33 4.00
C ALA A 32 -6.05 -12.10 5.28
N SER A 33 -7.26 -11.92 5.78
CA SER A 33 -7.78 -12.61 6.97
C SER A 33 -7.77 -14.12 6.80
N ALA A 34 -8.22 -14.63 5.63
CA ALA A 34 -8.17 -16.06 5.32
C ALA A 34 -6.74 -16.66 5.32
N ASN A 35 -5.71 -15.81 5.16
CA ASN A 35 -4.30 -16.20 5.19
C ASN A 35 -3.59 -15.83 6.50
N GLY A 36 -4.32 -15.37 7.52
CA GLY A 36 -3.76 -15.00 8.82
C GLY A 36 -3.06 -13.64 8.85
N PHE A 37 -3.36 -12.76 7.89
CA PHE A 37 -2.85 -11.38 7.86
C PHE A 37 -3.91 -10.39 8.35
N SER A 38 -3.45 -9.36 9.06
CA SER A 38 -4.22 -8.19 9.45
C SER A 38 -4.04 -7.07 8.43
N VAL A 39 -5.11 -6.31 8.16
CA VAL A 39 -5.07 -5.18 7.23
C VAL A 39 -5.14 -3.87 7.99
N VAL A 40 -4.24 -2.94 7.66
CA VAL A 40 -4.25 -1.55 8.17
C VAL A 40 -4.60 -0.63 7.02
N LEU A 41 -5.77 0.00 7.08
CA LEU A 41 -6.26 0.92 6.05
C LEU A 41 -5.88 2.37 6.38
N ALA A 42 -5.39 3.10 5.39
CA ALA A 42 -5.17 4.54 5.44
C ALA A 42 -5.81 5.20 4.20
N THR A 43 -6.46 6.35 4.41
CA THR A 43 -7.09 7.15 3.37
C THR A 43 -6.33 8.45 3.20
N THR A 44 -6.18 8.91 1.96
CA THR A 44 -5.35 10.09 1.67
C THR A 44 -6.15 11.29 1.17
N ASP A 45 -7.46 11.13 0.91
CA ASP A 45 -8.35 12.20 0.41
C ASP A 45 -7.78 12.94 -0.81
N GLU A 46 -7.16 12.18 -1.72
CA GLU A 46 -6.41 12.68 -2.88
C GLU A 46 -5.26 13.67 -2.54
N ASP A 47 -4.77 13.68 -1.30
CA ASP A 47 -3.65 14.49 -0.84
C ASP A 47 -2.34 13.67 -0.82
N ILE A 48 -1.34 14.14 -1.57
CA ILE A 48 -0.04 13.49 -1.69
C ILE A 48 0.78 13.52 -0.39
N GLU A 49 0.62 14.54 0.45
CA GLU A 49 1.30 14.62 1.74
C GLU A 49 0.71 13.62 2.74
N LEU A 50 -0.62 13.43 2.72
CA LEU A 50 -1.28 12.39 3.49
C LEU A 50 -0.86 11.00 3.02
N GLU A 51 -0.71 10.78 1.71
CA GLU A 51 -0.17 9.53 1.16
C GLU A 51 1.25 9.24 1.66
N ARG A 52 2.15 10.22 1.56
CA ARG A 52 3.52 10.10 2.06
C ARG A 52 3.55 9.82 3.56
N GLN A 53 2.70 10.49 4.34
CA GLN A 53 2.60 10.27 5.78
C GLN A 53 2.08 8.86 6.10
N ALA A 54 1.02 8.41 5.42
CA ALA A 54 0.46 7.08 5.59
C ALA A 54 1.50 5.99 5.29
N VAL A 55 2.21 6.11 4.18
CA VAL A 55 3.28 5.17 3.80
C VAL A 55 4.39 5.16 4.84
N ARG A 56 4.86 6.32 5.31
CA ARG A 56 5.87 6.40 6.39
C ARG A 56 5.39 5.71 7.67
N VAL A 57 4.16 5.93 8.09
CA VAL A 57 3.58 5.31 9.29
C VAL A 57 3.49 3.80 9.15
N LEU A 58 3.04 3.30 8.00
CA LEU A 58 2.93 1.86 7.76
C LEU A 58 4.31 1.18 7.74
N LEU A 59 5.31 1.82 7.11
CA LEU A 59 6.68 1.34 7.13
C LEU A 59 7.29 1.35 8.53
N ALA A 60 7.04 2.39 9.33
CA ALA A 60 7.45 2.44 10.73
C ALA A 60 6.82 1.31 11.58
N ASN A 61 5.59 0.92 11.25
CA ASN A 61 4.90 -0.22 11.87
C ASN A 61 5.35 -1.59 11.33
N ARG A 62 6.37 -1.64 10.46
CA ARG A 62 6.93 -2.88 9.87
C ARG A 62 5.88 -3.75 9.18
N VAL A 63 4.98 -3.15 8.40
CA VAL A 63 4.09 -3.94 7.53
C VAL A 63 4.89 -4.82 6.57
N ASP A 64 4.41 -6.04 6.36
CA ASP A 64 5.06 -7.03 5.50
C ASP A 64 4.85 -6.74 4.00
N GLY A 65 3.91 -5.85 3.69
CA GLY A 65 3.64 -5.39 2.33
C GLY A 65 2.64 -4.23 2.30
N LEU A 66 2.64 -3.54 1.17
CA LEU A 66 1.78 -2.39 0.91
C LEU A 66 0.92 -2.59 -0.33
N ILE A 67 -0.34 -2.21 -0.26
CA ILE A 67 -1.21 -2.03 -1.42
C ILE A 67 -1.54 -0.55 -1.49
N VAL A 68 -1.19 0.11 -2.58
CA VAL A 68 -1.31 1.57 -2.68
C VAL A 68 -2.09 1.93 -3.94
N SER A 69 -3.17 2.69 -3.80
CA SER A 69 -3.79 3.40 -4.91
C SER A 69 -3.12 4.78 -5.02
N PRO A 70 -2.22 5.01 -5.99
CA PRO A 70 -1.45 6.23 -6.05
C PRO A 70 -2.34 7.43 -6.35
N THR A 71 -2.26 8.46 -5.50
CA THR A 71 -2.88 9.77 -5.71
C THR A 71 -2.33 10.42 -7.00
N SER A 72 -1.03 10.25 -7.26
CA SER A 72 -0.35 10.73 -8.47
C SER A 72 0.36 9.61 -9.23
N SER A 73 0.35 9.68 -10.56
CA SER A 73 1.11 8.76 -11.42
C SER A 73 2.58 9.16 -11.60
N ILE A 74 2.97 10.32 -11.08
CA ILE A 74 4.29 10.95 -11.26
C ILE A 74 5.10 10.91 -9.97
N GLU A 75 4.47 11.12 -8.81
CA GLU A 75 5.16 11.23 -7.52
C GLU A 75 5.15 9.91 -6.73
N VAL A 76 5.99 8.96 -7.17
CA VAL A 76 6.08 7.62 -6.57
C VAL A 76 7.34 7.40 -5.72
N ASP A 77 8.14 8.44 -5.47
CA ASP A 77 9.44 8.32 -4.79
C ASP A 77 9.35 7.70 -3.40
N HIS A 78 8.26 7.99 -2.68
CA HIS A 78 8.00 7.40 -1.37
C HIS A 78 7.71 5.89 -1.43
N LEU A 79 7.17 5.38 -2.55
CA LEU A 79 6.98 3.95 -2.82
C LEU A 79 8.28 3.27 -3.23
N ILE A 80 9.17 3.99 -3.93
CA ILE A 80 10.53 3.51 -4.23
C ILE A 80 11.30 3.31 -2.92
N GLY A 81 11.22 4.27 -1.99
CA GLY A 81 11.82 4.14 -0.65
C GLY A 81 11.26 2.95 0.16
N ALA A 82 9.97 2.60 0.01
CA ALA A 82 9.39 1.42 0.63
C ALA A 82 10.05 0.11 0.15
N ARG A 83 10.32 0.03 -1.16
CA ARG A 83 11.00 -1.11 -1.77
C ARG A 83 12.44 -1.25 -1.29
N ASP A 84 13.16 -0.15 -1.16
CA ASP A 84 14.55 -0.15 -0.66
C ASP A 84 14.63 -0.57 0.81
N MET A 85 13.57 -0.36 1.59
CA MET A 85 13.43 -0.86 2.96
C MET A 85 12.93 -2.31 3.04
N GLY A 86 12.82 -3.01 1.91
CA GLY A 86 12.42 -4.42 1.86
C GLY A 86 10.92 -4.66 2.00
N CYS A 87 10.08 -3.61 1.93
CA CYS A 87 8.63 -3.75 1.95
C CYS A 87 8.10 -3.81 0.50
N PRO A 88 7.62 -4.97 0.02
CA PRO A 88 7.03 -5.07 -1.30
C PRO A 88 5.73 -4.26 -1.37
N PHE A 89 5.48 -3.59 -2.50
CA PHE A 89 4.23 -2.89 -2.71
C PHE A 89 3.58 -3.25 -4.04
N VAL A 90 2.25 -3.18 -4.09
CA VAL A 90 1.43 -3.42 -5.29
C VAL A 90 0.56 -2.18 -5.53
N PRO A 91 0.65 -1.55 -6.72
CA PRO A 91 -0.24 -0.48 -7.10
C PRO A 91 -1.65 -1.01 -7.42
N LEU A 92 -2.68 -0.32 -6.93
CA LEU A 92 -4.09 -0.61 -7.17
C LEU A 92 -4.72 0.48 -8.03
N ASP A 93 -5.62 0.10 -8.94
CA ASP A 93 -6.34 0.97 -9.91
C ASP A 93 -5.45 1.68 -10.95
N ARG A 94 -4.53 2.53 -10.50
CA ARG A 94 -3.66 3.31 -11.36
C ARG A 94 -2.33 2.58 -11.52
N ARG A 95 -1.90 2.32 -12.76
CA ARG A 95 -0.53 1.85 -13.02
C ARG A 95 0.44 2.92 -12.52
N ALA A 96 1.00 2.74 -11.32
CA ALA A 96 2.26 3.39 -10.98
C ALA A 96 3.23 2.98 -12.09
N ARG A 97 3.72 3.94 -12.86
CA ARG A 97 4.73 3.68 -13.89
C ARG A 97 6.03 3.40 -13.14
N ALA A 98 6.11 2.23 -12.51
CA ALA A 98 7.34 1.67 -11.97
C ALA A 98 8.24 1.47 -13.18
N GLN A 99 9.01 2.51 -13.48
CA GLN A 99 9.86 2.59 -14.63
C GLN A 99 10.84 1.43 -14.46
N ARG A 100 10.57 0.33 -15.19
CA ARG A 100 11.58 -0.65 -15.53
C ARG A 100 12.67 0.15 -16.22
N ARG A 101 13.65 0.62 -15.45
CA ARG A 101 14.97 0.94 -15.98
C ARG A 101 15.52 -0.40 -16.45
N HIS A 102 15.15 -0.73 -17.69
CA HIS A 102 15.96 -1.61 -18.50
C HIS A 102 17.34 -0.96 -18.60
N LEU A 103 18.33 -1.72 -18.14
CA LEU A 103 19.72 -1.61 -18.57
C LEU A 103 19.80 -1.54 -20.09
#